data_AF-A0A7J9JLV1-F1
#
_entry.id   AF-A0A7J9JLV1-F1
#
_cell.length_a   1.000
_cell.length_b   1.000
_cell.length_c   1.000
_cell.angle_alpha   90.00
_cell.angle_beta   90.00
_cell.angle_gamma   90.00
#
_symmetry.space_group_name_H-M   'P 1'
#
loop_
_entity.id
_entity.type
_entity.pdbx_description
1 polymer ?
#
loop_
_entity_poly.entity_id
_entity_poly.type
_entity_poly.pdbx_seq_one_letter_code
_entity_poly.pdbx_strand_id
1 'polypeptide(L)'
;MVAFGKKLKARQIQEWQAYYINYKLMKKKVKQYAHQIEVGTLERRHVLKDFSRMLDNQIEKIVLFLLEQQGLLASKLAKLREQHDTLEQQPEISQITELREGYRVVGYDLLKLLYFVEMNAIGLRKILKKFDKRFRYRFTDYYVKSRANHPYSQLQQVFKHVGLGAVVGAVSRNLHELQDCQGSYLSIYDPPALPLQDPVVDSIKAAVDRLTHSTNFLNFMAQHALIMQEELPAPAEEQIDEERYHYVSLLLNLANTFLYMVNTYIIVPTADNYSMSLGAAATVCGIVIGAMAVAQVFSSVYFSAWSNRSYFRPLVFSSIVLFVGNAMYALAYDLNSLTMLLLGRLFCGFGSARAVNRRYISDCVPLKIRMQASAGFVSASALGMACGPALAGILQINFKIYKLTFNAMTLPGWPLLITSEEQQEDDEDAEADGSEEVSQESRRPATSIASAYRLLTPSVK
;
A
#
# COMPACT_ATOMS: atom_id res chain seq x y z
N MET A 1 -4.71 -15.55 28.02
CA MET A 1 -3.95 -14.28 27.77
C MET A 1 -3.98 -13.33 29.00
N VAL A 2 -3.57 -13.76 30.20
CA VAL A 2 -3.91 -13.09 31.49
C VAL A 2 -2.73 -12.43 32.25
N ALA A 3 -1.46 -12.71 31.94
CA ALA A 3 -0.36 -12.40 32.88
C ALA A 3 0.40 -11.07 32.70
N PHE A 4 0.07 -10.17 31.76
CA PHE A 4 0.92 -8.99 31.52
C PHE A 4 1.03 -8.04 32.74
N GLY A 5 -0.06 -7.79 33.47
CA GLY A 5 0.00 -6.92 34.65
C GLY A 5 0.84 -7.49 35.79
N LYS A 6 0.84 -8.83 35.96
CA LYS A 6 1.71 -9.51 36.93
C LYS A 6 3.17 -9.50 36.46
N LYS A 7 3.40 -9.74 35.16
CA LYS A 7 4.72 -9.70 34.52
C LYS A 7 5.35 -8.30 34.57
N LEU A 8 4.54 -7.25 34.37
CA LEU A 8 5.00 -5.87 34.50
C LEU A 8 5.47 -5.63 35.93
N LYS A 9 4.63 -5.89 36.94
CA LYS A 9 4.98 -5.70 38.37
C LYS A 9 6.21 -6.50 38.81
N ALA A 10 6.36 -7.74 38.34
CA ALA A 10 7.48 -8.61 38.71
C ALA A 10 8.81 -8.22 38.07
N ARG A 11 8.79 -7.47 36.97
CA ARG A 11 10.00 -7.09 36.22
C ARG A 11 10.25 -5.58 36.22
N GLN A 12 9.61 -4.82 37.10
CA GLN A 12 9.91 -3.39 37.22
C GLN A 12 11.25 -3.20 37.92
N ILE A 13 12.04 -2.25 37.42
CA ILE A 13 13.20 -1.76 38.15
C ILE A 13 12.68 -1.07 39.42
N GLN A 14 13.18 -1.48 40.60
CA GLN A 14 12.65 -1.04 41.90
C GLN A 14 12.74 0.48 42.07
N GLU A 15 13.83 1.09 41.61
CA GLU A 15 14.08 2.52 41.66
C GLU A 15 13.08 3.34 40.83
N TRP A 16 12.58 2.78 39.72
CA TRP A 16 11.77 3.53 38.74
C TRP A 16 10.29 3.16 38.78
N GLN A 17 9.83 2.44 39.81
CA GLN A 17 8.45 1.95 39.91
C GLN A 17 7.40 3.04 39.74
N ALA A 18 7.65 4.25 40.26
CA ALA A 18 6.73 5.38 40.17
C ALA A 18 6.50 5.87 38.73
N TYR A 19 7.49 5.73 37.86
CA TYR A 19 7.48 6.28 36.50
C TYR A 19 6.87 5.33 35.47
N TYR A 20 6.72 4.04 35.80
CA TYR A 20 6.02 3.10 34.92
C TYR A 20 4.54 3.43 34.75
N ILE A 21 3.99 3.04 33.60
CA ILE A 21 2.55 3.12 33.32
C ILE A 21 1.73 2.37 34.39
N ASN A 22 0.74 3.05 34.98
CA ASN A 22 -0.16 2.43 35.94
C ASN A 22 -1.23 1.56 35.26
N TYR A 23 -0.79 0.44 34.69
CA TYR A 23 -1.63 -0.46 33.90
C TYR A 23 -2.82 -1.04 34.69
N LYS A 24 -2.66 -1.23 36.01
CA LYS A 24 -3.73 -1.73 36.89
C LYS A 24 -4.85 -0.69 37.02
N LEU A 25 -4.50 0.56 37.29
CA LEU A 25 -5.46 1.67 37.38
C LEU A 25 -6.21 1.84 36.05
N MET A 26 -5.47 1.90 34.94
CA MET A 26 -6.08 2.05 33.62
C MET A 26 -7.04 0.91 33.29
N LYS A 27 -6.66 -0.34 33.57
CA LYS A 27 -7.54 -1.49 33.37
C LYS A 27 -8.81 -1.41 34.23
N LYS A 28 -8.72 -0.89 35.47
CA LYS A 28 -9.89 -0.68 36.34
C LYS A 28 -10.82 0.36 35.75
N LYS A 29 -10.29 1.49 35.26
CA LYS A 29 -11.06 2.54 34.60
C LYS A 29 -11.77 2.06 33.33
N VAL A 30 -11.08 1.31 32.46
CA VAL A 30 -11.71 0.67 31.27
C VAL A 30 -12.89 -0.22 31.65
N LYS A 31 -12.84 -0.92 32.79
CA LYS A 31 -13.98 -1.71 33.29
C LYS A 31 -15.12 -0.83 33.79
N GLN A 32 -14.81 0.24 34.52
CA GLN A 32 -15.81 1.18 35.04
C GLN A 32 -16.56 1.87 33.91
N TYR A 33 -15.84 2.35 32.88
CA TYR A 33 -16.47 2.97 31.71
C TYR A 33 -17.39 2.01 30.95
N ALA A 34 -17.01 0.72 30.84
CA ALA A 34 -17.90 -0.28 30.22
C ALA A 34 -19.22 -0.41 30.98
N HIS A 35 -19.15 -0.49 32.31
CA HIS A 35 -20.35 -0.60 33.15
C HIS A 35 -21.21 0.68 33.10
N GLN A 36 -20.59 1.85 33.10
CA GLN A 36 -21.31 3.13 33.06
C GLN A 36 -22.03 3.38 31.73
N ILE A 37 -21.46 2.90 30.61
CA ILE A 37 -22.12 2.95 29.30
C ILE A 37 -23.28 1.95 29.23
N GLU A 38 -23.15 0.75 29.79
CA GLU A 38 -24.24 -0.25 29.87
C GLU A 38 -25.43 0.27 30.68
N VAL A 39 -25.18 1.03 31.75
CA VAL A 39 -26.22 1.62 32.63
C VAL A 39 -26.78 2.93 32.05
N GLY A 40 -26.27 3.41 30.91
CA GLY A 40 -26.78 4.63 30.24
C GLY A 40 -26.43 5.94 30.95
N THR A 41 -25.51 5.92 31.92
CA THR A 41 -25.20 7.07 32.79
C THR A 41 -24.17 8.05 32.23
N LEU A 42 -23.41 7.65 31.20
CA LEU A 42 -22.35 8.48 30.62
C LEU A 42 -22.42 8.52 29.11
N GLU A 43 -22.32 9.73 28.56
CA GLU A 43 -22.12 9.93 27.13
C GLU A 43 -20.77 9.36 26.67
N ARG A 44 -20.82 8.64 25.55
CA ARG A 44 -19.66 7.97 24.94
C ARG A 44 -18.49 8.93 24.66
N ARG A 45 -18.78 10.19 24.30
CA ARG A 45 -17.76 11.23 24.04
C ARG A 45 -16.96 11.59 25.29
N HIS A 46 -17.63 11.65 26.45
CA HIS A 46 -16.98 11.97 27.73
C HIS A 46 -15.98 10.88 28.13
N VAL A 47 -16.34 9.60 27.95
CA VAL A 47 -15.45 8.46 28.20
C VAL A 47 -14.18 8.52 27.34
N LEU A 48 -14.30 8.85 26.06
CA LEU A 48 -13.15 8.97 25.15
C LEU A 48 -12.23 10.11 25.57
N LYS A 49 -12.80 11.28 25.91
CA LYS A 49 -12.05 12.46 26.36
C LYS A 49 -11.32 12.18 27.66
N ASP A 50 -12.00 11.63 28.66
CA ASP A 50 -11.40 11.31 29.95
C ASP A 50 -10.30 10.26 29.85
N PHE A 51 -10.54 9.20 29.08
CA PHE A 51 -9.53 8.16 28.89
C PHE A 51 -8.32 8.70 28.11
N SER A 52 -8.54 9.59 27.13
CA SER A 52 -7.43 10.25 26.42
C SER A 52 -6.59 11.12 27.34
N ARG A 53 -7.22 11.93 28.21
CA ARG A 53 -6.51 12.74 29.21
C ARG A 53 -5.72 11.89 30.20
N MET A 54 -6.30 10.77 30.64
CA MET A 54 -5.59 9.84 31.54
C MET A 54 -4.39 9.18 30.85
N LEU A 55 -4.50 8.84 29.57
CA LEU A 55 -3.38 8.34 28.77
C LEU A 55 -2.29 9.40 28.60
N ASP A 56 -2.67 10.62 28.24
CA ASP A 56 -1.77 11.76 28.05
C ASP A 56 -0.95 11.99 29.33
N ASN A 57 -1.59 12.04 30.51
CA ASN A 57 -0.89 12.19 31.80
C ASN A 57 0.08 11.03 32.11
N GLN A 58 -0.23 9.79 31.68
CA GLN A 58 0.70 8.67 31.88
C GLN A 58 1.90 8.77 30.93
N ILE A 59 1.68 9.18 29.68
CA ILE A 59 2.75 9.36 28.69
C ILE A 59 3.66 10.51 29.11
N GLU A 60 3.09 11.65 29.52
CA GLU A 60 3.85 12.80 30.02
C GLU A 60 4.80 12.40 31.14
N LYS A 61 4.29 11.68 32.15
CA LYS A 61 5.10 11.18 33.26
C LYS A 61 6.27 10.32 32.79
N ILE A 62 6.05 9.43 31.82
CA ILE A 62 7.09 8.53 31.27
C ILE A 62 8.13 9.35 30.50
N VAL A 63 7.69 10.35 29.73
CA VAL A 63 8.53 11.18 28.87
C VAL A 63 9.41 12.12 29.68
N LEU A 64 8.86 12.78 30.70
CA LEU A 64 9.63 13.66 31.58
C LEU A 64 10.75 12.89 32.28
N PHE A 65 10.46 11.68 32.76
CA PHE A 65 11.47 10.81 33.36
C PHE A 65 12.51 10.34 32.33
N LEU A 66 12.09 10.00 31.11
CA LEU A 66 13.00 9.62 30.03
C LEU A 66 13.99 10.75 29.71
N LEU A 67 13.51 12.00 29.63
CA LEU A 67 14.34 13.19 29.40
C LEU A 67 15.38 13.39 30.51
N GLU A 68 14.95 13.25 31.77
CA GLU A 68 15.85 13.36 32.92
C GLU A 68 16.97 12.33 32.85
N GLN A 69 16.64 11.06 32.58
CA GLN A 69 17.63 9.98 32.46
C GLN A 69 18.55 10.16 31.25
N GLN A 70 18.03 10.65 30.11
CA GLN A 70 18.86 11.01 28.95
C GLN A 70 19.85 12.12 29.30
N GLY A 71 19.43 13.15 30.04
CA GLY A 71 20.30 14.23 30.50
C GLY A 71 21.41 13.75 31.44
N LEU A 72 21.08 12.84 32.37
CA LEU A 72 22.07 12.22 33.27
C LEU A 72 23.11 11.39 32.50
N LEU A 73 22.67 10.57 31.54
CA LEU A 73 23.59 9.80 30.69
C LEU A 73 24.47 10.71 29.83
N ALA A 74 23.90 11.77 29.27
CA ALA A 74 24.65 12.76 28.49
C ALA A 74 25.71 13.47 29.34
N SER A 75 25.39 13.86 30.57
CA SER A 75 26.35 14.47 31.50
C SER A 75 27.48 13.51 31.88
N LYS A 76 27.17 12.22 32.14
CA LYS A 76 28.20 11.19 32.39
C LYS A 76 29.10 11.00 31.18
N LEU A 77 28.54 10.95 29.97
CA LEU A 77 29.31 10.83 28.72
C LEU A 77 30.21 12.03 28.47
N ALA A 78 29.74 13.26 28.72
CA ALA A 78 30.55 14.45 28.58
C ALA A 78 31.78 14.42 29.51
N LYS A 79 31.60 14.01 30.77
CA LYS A 79 32.72 13.85 31.73
C LYS A 79 33.73 12.78 31.30
N LEU A 80 33.25 11.63 30.83
CA LEU A 80 34.13 10.59 30.29
C LEU A 80 34.88 11.06 29.05
N ARG A 81 34.27 11.93 28.25
CA ARG A 81 34.92 12.49 27.06
C ARG A 81 36.02 13.48 27.43
N GLU A 82 35.80 14.35 28.42
CA GLU A 82 36.86 15.22 28.95
C GLU A 82 38.06 14.40 29.46
N GLN A 83 37.80 13.29 30.15
CA GLN A 83 38.84 12.35 30.59
C GLN A 83 39.55 11.68 29.41
N HIS A 84 38.81 11.30 28.36
CA HIS A 84 39.37 10.76 27.13
C HIS A 84 40.32 11.76 26.44
N ASP A 85 39.90 13.03 26.30
CA ASP A 85 40.69 14.08 25.65
C ASP A 85 41.97 14.40 26.44
N THR A 86 41.95 14.31 27.77
CA THR A 86 43.17 14.44 28.60
C THR A 86 44.12 13.25 28.44
N LEU A 87 43.59 12.06 28.19
CA LEU A 87 44.36 10.82 28.04
C LEU A 87 45.07 10.70 26.69
N GLU A 88 44.51 11.28 25.63
CA GLU A 88 45.19 11.36 24.32
C GLU A 88 46.55 12.08 24.42
N GLN A 89 46.71 12.96 25.41
CA GLN A 89 47.95 13.72 25.62
C GLN A 89 49.00 12.92 26.42
N GLN A 90 48.59 11.99 27.28
CA GLN A 90 49.46 11.15 28.11
C GLN A 90 48.86 9.74 28.28
N PRO A 91 49.24 8.75 27.45
CA PRO A 91 48.64 7.43 27.50
C PRO A 91 49.16 6.61 28.70
N GLU A 92 48.29 6.40 29.69
CA GLU A 92 48.54 5.47 30.81
C GLU A 92 47.53 4.31 30.78
N ILE A 93 48.04 3.06 30.76
CA ILE A 93 47.23 1.83 30.58
C ILE A 93 46.18 1.66 31.69
N SER A 94 46.52 2.02 32.92
CA SER A 94 45.62 1.96 34.08
C SER A 94 44.40 2.87 33.88
N GLN A 95 44.63 4.08 33.37
CA GLN A 95 43.59 5.08 33.16
C GLN A 95 42.69 4.74 31.95
N ILE A 96 43.24 4.11 30.91
CA ILE A 96 42.46 3.59 29.76
C ILE A 96 41.49 2.49 30.23
N THR A 97 41.94 1.62 31.13
CA THR A 97 41.10 0.55 31.69
C THR A 97 39.97 1.10 32.55
N GLU A 98 40.26 2.12 33.38
CA GLU A 98 39.26 2.83 34.18
C GLU A 98 38.22 3.56 33.30
N LEU A 99 38.68 4.22 32.24
CA LEU A 99 37.80 4.92 31.30
C LEU A 99 36.87 3.95 30.56
N ARG A 100 37.40 2.80 30.13
CA ARG A 100 36.60 1.73 29.50
C ARG A 100 35.51 1.22 30.45
N GLU A 101 35.84 1.00 31.72
CA GLU A 101 34.84 0.59 32.71
C GLU A 101 33.80 1.70 32.95
N GLY A 102 34.21 2.97 32.93
CA GLY A 102 33.30 4.12 32.95
C GLY A 102 32.28 4.08 31.81
N TYR A 103 32.73 3.84 30.57
CA TYR A 103 31.83 3.69 29.42
C TYR A 103 30.93 2.44 29.53
N ARG A 104 31.41 1.33 30.11
CA ARG A 104 30.59 0.14 30.38
C ARG A 104 29.48 0.42 31.38
N VAL A 105 29.78 1.14 32.46
CA VAL A 105 28.78 1.57 33.46
C VAL A 105 27.68 2.40 32.81
N VAL A 106 28.05 3.36 31.94
CA VAL A 106 27.08 4.13 31.15
C VAL A 106 26.27 3.20 30.22
N GLY A 107 26.91 2.21 29.61
CA GLY A 107 26.23 1.19 28.81
C GLY A 107 25.20 0.38 29.60
N TYR A 108 25.51 -0.03 30.82
CA TYR A 108 24.56 -0.73 31.70
C TYR A 108 23.39 0.16 32.12
N ASP A 109 23.63 1.42 32.44
CA ASP A 109 22.56 2.38 32.74
C ASP A 109 21.67 2.64 31.52
N LEU A 110 22.27 2.72 30.31
CA LEU A 110 21.53 2.80 29.06
C LEU A 110 20.66 1.55 28.81
N LEU A 111 21.17 0.36 29.09
CA LEU A 111 20.38 -0.88 28.98
C LEU A 111 19.17 -0.89 29.91
N LYS A 112 19.32 -0.41 31.16
CA LYS A 112 18.20 -0.23 32.08
C LYS A 112 17.17 0.73 31.48
N LEU A 113 17.61 1.85 30.91
CA LEU A 113 16.73 2.85 30.31
C LEU A 113 15.99 2.30 29.08
N LEU A 114 16.68 1.59 28.18
CA LEU A 114 16.08 0.93 27.02
C LEU A 114 15.00 -0.08 27.46
N TYR A 115 15.27 -0.87 28.50
CA TYR A 115 14.31 -1.80 29.08
C TYR A 115 13.08 -1.09 29.67
N PHE A 116 13.28 0.04 30.35
CA PHE A 116 12.19 0.87 30.86
C PHE A 116 11.28 1.38 29.73
N VAL A 117 11.86 1.91 28.66
CA VAL A 117 11.08 2.39 27.50
C VAL A 117 10.33 1.25 26.84
N GLU A 118 10.96 0.08 26.66
CA GLU A 118 10.34 -1.12 26.09
C GLU A 118 9.08 -1.54 26.88
N MET A 119 9.19 -1.66 28.21
CA MET A 119 8.08 -2.10 29.05
C MET A 119 6.91 -1.11 29.05
N ASN A 120 7.21 0.19 29.04
CA ASN A 120 6.18 1.24 28.97
C ASN A 120 5.49 1.28 27.62
N ALA A 121 6.23 1.19 26.51
CA ALA A 121 5.66 1.11 25.16
C ALA A 121 4.74 -0.11 24.99
N ILE A 122 5.14 -1.28 25.50
CA ILE A 122 4.30 -2.49 25.48
C ILE A 122 3.05 -2.30 26.34
N GLY A 123 3.18 -1.65 27.50
CA GLY A 123 2.06 -1.34 28.39
C GLY A 123 1.01 -0.43 27.74
N LEU A 124 1.46 0.67 27.12
CA LEU A 124 0.62 1.59 26.34
C LEU A 124 -0.10 0.85 25.21
N ARG A 125 0.61 0.05 24.42
CA ARG A 125 0.02 -0.75 23.34
C ARG A 125 -1.08 -1.68 23.84
N LYS A 126 -0.83 -2.40 24.95
CA LYS A 126 -1.80 -3.36 25.49
C LYS A 126 -3.03 -2.69 26.08
N ILE A 127 -2.91 -1.49 26.65
CA ILE A 127 -4.07 -0.78 27.19
C ILE A 127 -4.94 -0.18 26.08
N LEU A 128 -4.30 0.37 25.04
CA LEU A 128 -4.97 0.84 23.82
C LEU A 128 -5.77 -0.29 23.15
N LYS A 129 -5.11 -1.42 22.86
CA LYS A 129 -5.79 -2.62 22.30
C LYS A 129 -6.92 -3.15 23.20
N LYS A 130 -6.79 -3.01 24.52
CA LYS A 130 -7.82 -3.43 25.46
C LYS A 130 -9.04 -2.50 25.41
N PHE A 131 -8.81 -1.21 25.23
CA PHE A 131 -9.88 -0.22 25.08
C PHE A 131 -10.67 -0.51 23.80
N ASP A 132 -10.01 -0.61 22.64
CA ASP A 132 -10.67 -0.89 21.36
C ASP A 132 -11.47 -2.19 21.39
N LYS A 133 -10.89 -3.28 21.92
CA LYS A 133 -11.60 -4.57 22.00
C LYS A 133 -12.86 -4.49 22.88
N ARG A 134 -12.87 -3.64 23.91
CA ARG A 134 -13.99 -3.52 24.84
C ARG A 134 -15.14 -2.74 24.24
N PHE A 135 -14.83 -1.69 23.48
CA PHE A 135 -15.82 -0.73 22.99
C PHE A 135 -16.07 -0.80 21.48
N ARG A 136 -15.40 -1.72 20.75
CA ARG A 136 -15.43 -1.87 19.28
C ARG A 136 -15.15 -0.58 18.50
N TYR A 137 -14.52 0.41 19.13
CA TYR A 137 -14.16 1.69 18.51
C TYR A 137 -12.74 1.66 17.94
N ARG A 138 -12.50 2.50 16.92
CA ARG A 138 -11.16 2.90 16.45
C ARG A 138 -10.56 3.99 17.36
N PHE A 139 -10.61 3.83 18.69
CA PHE A 139 -10.12 4.85 19.63
C PHE A 139 -8.61 5.01 19.51
N THR A 140 -7.88 3.90 19.41
CA THR A 140 -6.42 3.95 19.20
C THR A 140 -6.06 4.78 17.97
N ASP A 141 -6.82 4.64 16.88
CA ASP A 141 -6.56 5.38 15.63
C ASP A 141 -6.78 6.88 15.82
N TYR A 142 -7.90 7.28 16.42
CA TYR A 142 -8.19 8.68 16.76
C TYR A 142 -7.13 9.27 17.71
N TYR A 143 -6.85 8.56 18.80
CA TYR A 143 -5.94 9.01 19.84
C TYR A 143 -4.55 9.19 19.26
N VAL A 144 -4.05 8.22 18.50
CA VAL A 144 -2.70 8.34 18.00
C VAL A 144 -2.61 9.32 16.83
N LYS A 145 -3.58 9.41 15.91
CA LYS A 145 -3.55 10.42 14.83
C LYS A 145 -3.47 11.84 15.38
N SER A 146 -4.29 12.16 16.37
CA SER A 146 -4.34 13.49 16.98
C SER A 146 -3.06 13.84 17.73
N ARG A 147 -2.37 12.85 18.32
CA ARG A 147 -1.11 13.09 19.02
C ARG A 147 0.12 12.93 18.12
N ALA A 148 0.11 12.08 17.11
CA ALA A 148 1.29 11.77 16.29
C ALA A 148 1.70 12.93 15.39
N ASN A 149 0.77 13.76 14.90
CA ASN A 149 1.09 14.86 14.00
C ASN A 149 1.33 16.21 14.72
N HIS A 150 1.25 16.22 16.06
CA HIS A 150 1.43 17.45 16.82
C HIS A 150 2.92 17.74 17.08
N PRO A 151 3.40 18.99 16.92
CA PRO A 151 4.83 19.34 17.10
C PRO A 151 5.34 19.04 18.51
N TYR A 152 4.48 19.11 19.52
CA TYR A 152 4.81 18.80 20.93
C TYR A 152 4.38 17.39 21.35
N SER A 153 4.37 16.43 20.42
CA SER A 153 3.91 15.08 20.71
C SER A 153 4.86 14.31 21.62
N GLN A 154 4.49 14.22 22.90
CA GLN A 154 5.17 13.38 23.89
C GLN A 154 5.12 11.88 23.50
N LEU A 155 4.10 11.47 22.75
CA LEU A 155 3.99 10.09 22.26
C LEU A 155 5.15 9.76 21.29
N GLN A 156 5.56 10.68 20.42
CA GLN A 156 6.68 10.42 19.51
C GLN A 156 7.98 10.14 20.27
N GLN A 157 8.19 10.77 21.41
CA GLN A 157 9.42 10.63 22.16
C GLN A 157 9.61 9.21 22.74
N VAL A 158 8.53 8.58 23.20
CA VAL A 158 8.55 7.20 23.70
C VAL A 158 8.67 6.17 22.56
N PHE A 159 8.12 6.48 21.38
CA PHE A 159 8.00 5.50 20.29
C PHE A 159 9.09 5.62 19.20
N LYS A 160 9.68 6.80 18.99
CA LYS A 160 10.79 7.02 18.05
C LYS A 160 12.17 6.99 18.73
N HIS A 161 12.21 6.89 20.06
CA HIS A 161 13.47 6.86 20.84
C HIS A 161 14.41 8.02 20.52
N VAL A 162 13.84 9.21 20.30
CA VAL A 162 14.59 10.40 19.89
C VAL A 162 15.66 10.70 20.95
N GLY A 163 16.93 10.79 20.53
CA GLY A 163 18.08 11.05 21.40
C GLY A 163 18.76 9.80 21.97
N LEU A 164 18.07 8.67 22.14
CA LEU A 164 18.70 7.41 22.62
C LEU A 164 19.72 6.87 21.60
N GLY A 165 19.44 7.01 20.30
CA GLY A 165 20.35 6.57 19.23
C GLY A 165 21.71 7.27 19.27
N ALA A 166 21.75 8.56 19.64
CA ALA A 166 23.00 9.30 19.76
C ALA A 166 23.83 8.81 20.95
N VAL A 167 23.18 8.53 22.09
CA VAL A 167 23.83 7.97 23.29
C VAL A 167 24.35 6.54 23.00
N VAL A 168 23.56 5.71 22.33
CA VAL A 168 23.99 4.37 21.87
C VAL A 168 25.23 4.48 20.97
N GLY A 169 25.17 5.35 19.95
CA GLY A 169 26.29 5.56 19.03
C GLY A 169 27.55 6.05 19.74
N ALA A 170 27.41 6.98 20.68
CA ALA A 170 28.52 7.49 21.47
C ALA A 170 29.17 6.39 22.32
N VAL A 171 28.38 5.60 23.06
CA VAL A 171 28.92 4.51 23.90
C VAL A 171 29.59 3.44 23.04
N SER A 172 28.92 2.98 21.98
CA SER A 172 29.46 1.92 21.11
C SER A 172 30.74 2.35 20.39
N ARG A 173 30.81 3.62 19.93
CA ARG A 173 32.00 4.14 19.27
C ARG A 173 33.19 4.26 20.22
N ASN A 174 33.02 4.90 21.38
CA ASN A 174 34.12 5.10 22.33
C ASN A 174 34.62 3.76 22.91
N LEU A 175 33.74 2.80 23.16
CA LEU A 175 34.16 1.45 23.60
C LEU A 175 34.97 0.71 22.53
N HIS A 176 34.67 0.94 21.25
CA HIS A 176 35.41 0.34 20.15
C HIS A 176 36.79 1.01 19.96
N GLU A 177 36.85 2.34 19.99
CA GLU A 177 38.12 3.09 19.90
C GLU A 177 39.10 2.71 21.04
N LEU A 178 38.60 2.60 22.28
CA LEU A 178 39.42 2.18 23.42
C LEU A 178 39.88 0.71 23.36
N GLN A 179 39.20 -0.13 22.59
CA GLN A 179 39.59 -1.52 22.38
C GLN A 179 40.79 -1.64 21.44
N ASP A 180 40.84 -0.81 20.39
CA ASP A 180 41.95 -0.80 19.43
C ASP A 180 43.24 -0.26 20.07
N CYS A 181 43.13 0.74 20.95
CA CYS A 181 44.28 1.27 21.70
C CYS A 181 44.94 0.22 22.60
N GLN A 182 44.18 -0.71 23.18
CA GLN A 182 44.72 -1.74 24.07
C GLN A 182 45.56 -2.80 23.33
N GLY A 183 45.25 -3.05 22.05
CA GLY A 183 45.98 -4.00 21.20
C GLY A 183 47.40 -3.55 20.84
N SER A 184 47.70 -2.25 20.91
CA SER A 184 49.03 -1.70 20.57
C SER A 184 50.02 -1.70 21.74
N TYR A 185 49.56 -1.89 22.98
CA TYR A 185 50.40 -1.80 24.20
C TYR A 185 50.58 -3.14 24.94
N LEU A 186 49.89 -4.22 24.54
CA LEU A 186 50.15 -5.56 25.07
C LEU A 186 51.43 -6.14 24.46
N SER A 187 52.21 -6.83 25.29
CA SER A 187 53.48 -7.48 24.94
C SER A 187 53.38 -8.32 23.67
N ILE A 188 54.45 -8.33 22.86
CA ILE A 188 54.57 -9.13 21.61
C ILE A 188 54.44 -10.65 21.88
N TYR A 189 54.53 -11.06 23.16
CA TYR A 189 54.41 -12.45 23.61
C TYR A 189 53.01 -12.82 24.12
N ASP A 190 52.10 -11.86 24.27
CA ASP A 190 50.72 -12.17 24.65
C ASP A 190 49.95 -12.67 23.42
N PRO A 191 49.15 -13.74 23.55
CA PRO A 191 48.33 -14.22 22.44
C PRO A 191 47.43 -13.10 21.93
N PRO A 192 47.21 -12.96 20.61
CA PRO A 192 46.37 -11.91 20.06
C PRO A 192 45.00 -11.99 20.71
N ALA A 193 44.61 -10.95 21.45
CA ALA A 193 43.28 -10.84 22.00
C ALA A 193 42.30 -10.89 20.81
N LEU A 194 41.52 -11.97 20.73
CA LEU A 194 40.45 -12.14 19.76
C LEU A 194 39.63 -10.84 19.65
N PRO A 195 39.07 -10.49 18.47
CA PRO A 195 38.19 -9.34 18.30
C PRO A 195 36.86 -9.60 19.02
N LEU A 196 36.90 -9.58 20.35
CA LEU A 196 35.76 -9.75 21.23
C LEU A 196 35.09 -8.39 21.32
N GLN A 197 34.15 -8.15 20.41
CA GLN A 197 33.19 -7.07 20.53
C GLN A 197 32.68 -7.03 21.98
N ASP A 198 32.80 -5.89 22.65
CA ASP A 198 32.52 -5.81 24.09
C ASP A 198 31.07 -6.30 24.35
N PRO A 199 30.83 -7.26 25.27
CA PRO A 199 29.51 -7.88 25.47
C PRO A 199 28.41 -6.87 25.80
N VAL A 200 28.79 -5.71 26.34
CA VAL A 200 27.89 -4.58 26.60
C VAL A 200 27.35 -4.00 25.28
N VAL A 201 28.19 -3.86 24.25
CA VAL A 201 27.79 -3.35 22.93
C VAL A 201 26.80 -4.29 22.25
N ASP A 202 27.04 -5.60 22.31
CA ASP A 202 26.12 -6.60 21.76
C ASP A 202 24.78 -6.59 22.47
N SER A 203 24.79 -6.48 23.80
CA SER A 203 23.56 -6.39 24.58
C SER A 203 22.77 -5.11 24.30
N ILE A 204 23.45 -3.98 24.05
CA ILE A 204 22.83 -2.71 23.64
C ILE A 204 22.18 -2.88 22.26
N LYS A 205 22.90 -3.44 21.30
CA LYS A 205 22.38 -3.70 19.95
C LYS A 205 21.13 -4.59 20.00
N ALA A 206 21.20 -5.70 20.72
CA ALA A 206 20.06 -6.58 20.93
C ALA A 206 18.89 -5.88 21.64
N ALA A 207 19.16 -4.98 22.60
CA ALA A 207 18.12 -4.19 23.27
C ALA A 207 17.46 -3.18 22.31
N VAL A 208 18.24 -2.50 21.47
CA VAL A 208 17.75 -1.57 20.45
C VAL A 208 16.92 -2.31 19.39
N ASP A 209 17.33 -3.50 18.95
CA ASP A 209 16.57 -4.30 17.99
C ASP A 209 15.23 -4.76 18.59
N ARG A 210 15.24 -5.26 19.83
CA ARG A 210 14.00 -5.57 20.57
C ARG A 210 13.11 -4.35 20.74
N LEU A 211 13.70 -3.21 21.04
CA LEU A 211 12.97 -1.95 21.20
C LEU A 211 12.34 -1.52 19.87
N THR A 212 13.05 -1.62 18.76
CA THR A 212 12.57 -1.33 17.41
C THR A 212 11.38 -2.24 17.04
N HIS A 213 11.49 -3.55 17.29
CA HIS A 213 10.37 -4.48 17.08
C HIS A 213 9.18 -4.21 18.02
N SER A 214 9.42 -3.81 19.26
CA SER A 214 8.36 -3.49 20.23
C SER A 214 7.80 -2.06 20.08
N THR A 215 8.42 -1.21 19.28
CA THR A 215 7.96 0.15 18.92
C THR A 215 7.56 0.31 17.46
N ASN A 216 7.66 -0.77 16.66
CA ASN A 216 6.93 -1.02 15.40
C ASN A 216 5.38 -1.00 15.54
N PHE A 217 4.87 -0.35 16.58
CA PHE A 217 3.53 0.21 16.64
C PHE A 217 3.30 1.21 15.49
N LEU A 218 4.34 1.84 14.94
CA LEU A 218 4.24 2.61 13.69
C LEU A 218 3.89 1.74 12.47
N ASN A 219 4.28 0.46 12.41
CA ASN A 219 3.83 -0.45 11.35
C ASN A 219 2.39 -0.92 11.58
N PHE A 220 2.00 -1.16 12.83
CA PHE A 220 0.60 -1.40 13.20
C PHE A 220 -0.28 -0.18 12.90
N MET A 221 0.25 1.02 13.13
CA MET A 221 -0.41 2.29 12.86
C MET A 221 -0.40 2.70 11.40
N ALA A 222 0.69 2.48 10.65
CA ALA A 222 0.76 2.80 9.23
C ALA A 222 -0.25 1.95 8.46
N GLN A 223 -0.41 0.68 8.88
CA GLN A 223 -1.48 -0.19 8.39
C GLN A 223 -2.89 0.36 8.69
N HIS A 224 -3.09 1.12 9.78
CA HIS A 224 -4.39 1.73 10.13
C HIS A 224 -4.56 3.20 9.69
N ALA A 225 -3.47 3.94 9.49
CA ALA A 225 -3.44 5.34 9.05
C ALA A 225 -3.56 5.47 7.52
N LEU A 226 -3.03 4.50 6.77
CA LEU A 226 -3.27 4.39 5.33
C LEU A 226 -4.75 4.09 5.01
N ILE A 227 -5.47 3.42 5.92
CA ILE A 227 -6.91 3.17 5.78
C ILE A 227 -7.74 4.46 5.93
N MET A 228 -7.20 5.52 6.56
CA MET A 228 -7.95 6.74 6.88
C MET A 228 -7.72 7.89 5.88
N GLN A 229 -6.80 7.77 4.93
CA GLN A 229 -6.72 8.74 3.82
C GLN A 229 -7.83 8.54 2.77
N GLU A 230 -8.54 7.40 2.83
CA GLU A 230 -9.58 7.02 1.87
C GLU A 230 -11.01 7.38 2.33
N GLU A 231 -11.24 7.72 3.62
CA GLU A 231 -12.61 7.88 4.13
C GLU A 231 -12.77 9.11 5.06
N LEU A 232 -13.16 10.23 4.45
CA LEU A 232 -14.01 11.28 5.04
C LEU A 232 -15.36 11.26 4.29
N PRO A 233 -16.47 11.64 4.95
CA PRO A 233 -17.69 10.82 4.97
C PRO A 233 -18.69 11.15 3.87
N ALA A 234 -19.33 10.12 3.31
CA ALA A 234 -20.69 10.21 2.79
C ALA A 234 -21.67 9.77 3.91
N PRO A 235 -22.87 10.35 3.99
CA PRO A 235 -23.76 10.17 5.13
C PRO A 235 -24.40 8.78 5.15
N ALA A 236 -24.55 8.29 6.39
CA ALA A 236 -25.54 7.35 6.90
C ALA A 236 -25.88 6.09 6.07
N GLU A 237 -25.41 4.95 6.62
CA GLU A 237 -26.14 3.68 6.72
C GLU A 237 -26.78 3.11 5.46
N GLU A 238 -26.06 2.19 4.83
CA GLU A 238 -26.63 0.92 4.39
C GLU A 238 -25.55 -0.17 4.56
N GLN A 239 -25.66 -0.94 5.64
CA GLN A 239 -25.01 -2.25 5.72
C GLN A 239 -25.68 -3.16 4.69
N ILE A 240 -25.15 -3.23 3.47
CA ILE A 240 -25.59 -4.20 2.46
C ILE A 240 -24.36 -4.94 1.91
N ASP A 241 -24.28 -6.23 2.25
CA ASP A 241 -23.51 -7.31 1.60
C ASP A 241 -22.08 -7.00 1.10
N GLU A 242 -21.12 -6.95 2.02
CA GLU A 242 -19.67 -6.85 1.72
C GLU A 242 -19.05 -8.09 1.03
N GLU A 243 -19.79 -9.16 0.73
CA GLU A 243 -19.19 -10.40 0.20
C GLU A 243 -19.59 -10.77 -1.24
N ARG A 244 -20.61 -10.14 -1.86
CA ARG A 244 -21.14 -10.59 -3.17
C ARG A 244 -20.84 -9.70 -4.38
N TYR A 245 -20.20 -8.57 -4.18
CA TYR A 245 -19.71 -7.66 -5.24
C TYR A 245 -18.18 -7.55 -5.09
N HIS A 246 -17.32 -8.11 -5.96
CA HIS A 246 -16.82 -7.49 -7.21
C HIS A 246 -16.08 -8.51 -8.13
N TYR A 247 -16.33 -9.81 -8.03
CA TYR A 247 -15.64 -10.82 -8.85
C TYR A 247 -16.01 -10.76 -10.33
N VAL A 248 -17.29 -10.56 -10.64
CA VAL A 248 -17.79 -10.54 -12.03
C VAL A 248 -17.23 -9.33 -12.78
N SER A 249 -17.26 -8.15 -12.18
CA SER A 249 -16.72 -6.94 -12.81
C SER A 249 -15.19 -7.00 -12.98
N LEU A 250 -14.48 -7.59 -12.01
CA LEU A 250 -13.05 -7.86 -12.15
C LEU A 250 -12.77 -8.87 -13.27
N LEU A 251 -13.55 -9.96 -13.36
CA LEU A 251 -13.44 -10.95 -14.42
C LEU A 251 -13.71 -10.34 -15.81
N LEU A 252 -14.76 -9.52 -15.93
CA LEU A 252 -15.09 -8.79 -17.17
C LEU A 252 -13.95 -7.84 -17.58
N ASN A 253 -13.34 -7.14 -16.62
CA ASN A 253 -12.18 -6.28 -16.88
C ASN A 253 -10.94 -7.08 -17.33
N LEU A 254 -10.68 -8.23 -16.70
CA LEU A 254 -9.61 -9.15 -17.10
C LEU A 254 -9.87 -9.74 -18.50
N ALA A 255 -11.10 -10.15 -18.79
CA ALA A 255 -11.52 -10.67 -20.09
C ALA A 255 -11.36 -9.61 -21.19
N ASN A 256 -11.84 -8.38 -20.95
CA ASN A 256 -11.65 -7.26 -21.87
C ASN A 256 -10.17 -7.01 -22.19
N THR A 257 -9.31 -7.05 -21.17
CA THR A 257 -7.86 -6.88 -21.35
C THR A 257 -7.25 -8.03 -22.15
N PHE A 258 -7.66 -9.27 -21.87
CA PHE A 258 -7.21 -10.45 -22.60
C PHE A 258 -7.60 -10.36 -24.08
N LEU A 259 -8.87 -10.10 -24.38
CA LEU A 259 -9.40 -10.00 -25.75
C LEU A 259 -8.71 -8.88 -26.54
N TYR A 260 -8.51 -7.71 -25.92
CA TYR A 260 -7.77 -6.61 -26.54
C TYR A 260 -6.32 -7.01 -26.89
N MET A 261 -5.64 -7.76 -26.02
CA MET A 261 -4.29 -8.24 -26.30
C MET A 261 -4.26 -9.30 -27.40
N VAL A 262 -5.25 -10.20 -27.43
CA VAL A 262 -5.40 -11.13 -28.55
C VAL A 262 -5.57 -10.36 -29.87
N ASN A 263 -6.46 -9.37 -29.92
CA ASN A 263 -6.68 -8.52 -31.10
C ASN A 263 -5.42 -7.79 -31.58
N THR A 264 -4.63 -7.29 -30.64
CA THR A 264 -3.39 -6.56 -30.96
C THR A 264 -2.36 -7.49 -31.62
N TYR A 265 -2.22 -8.71 -31.09
CA TYR A 265 -1.12 -9.61 -31.45
C TYR A 265 -1.48 -10.67 -32.49
N ILE A 266 -2.76 -10.98 -32.72
CA ILE A 266 -3.22 -11.88 -33.78
C ILE A 266 -2.77 -11.42 -35.17
N ILE A 267 -2.52 -10.12 -35.32
CA ILE A 267 -2.18 -9.52 -36.60
C ILE A 267 -0.67 -9.50 -36.86
N VAL A 268 0.17 -9.70 -35.85
CA VAL A 268 1.64 -9.68 -35.99
C VAL A 268 2.16 -10.71 -37.01
N PRO A 269 1.76 -12.00 -36.97
CA PRO A 269 2.26 -12.99 -37.94
C PRO A 269 1.70 -12.80 -39.36
N THR A 270 0.59 -12.07 -39.52
CA THR A 270 -0.06 -11.87 -40.82
C THR A 270 0.26 -10.51 -41.44
N ALA A 271 0.78 -9.55 -40.67
CA ALA A 271 1.03 -8.18 -41.14
C ALA A 271 1.98 -8.08 -42.34
N ASP A 272 2.99 -8.96 -42.42
CA ASP A 272 3.98 -8.95 -43.50
C ASP A 272 3.36 -9.36 -44.84
N ASN A 273 2.76 -10.55 -44.87
CA ASN A 273 2.02 -11.05 -46.02
C ASN A 273 0.88 -10.08 -46.43
N TYR A 274 0.31 -9.32 -45.49
CA TYR A 274 -0.84 -8.45 -45.75
C TYR A 274 -0.41 -7.13 -46.41
N SER A 275 0.72 -6.60 -45.96
CA SER A 275 1.32 -5.42 -46.57
C SER A 275 1.83 -5.74 -47.98
N MET A 276 2.43 -6.93 -48.17
CA MET A 276 2.93 -7.39 -49.46
C MET A 276 1.81 -7.66 -50.48
N SER A 277 0.67 -8.22 -50.06
CA SER A 277 -0.46 -8.46 -50.97
C SER A 277 -1.14 -7.18 -51.46
N LEU A 278 -1.03 -6.08 -50.69
CA LEU A 278 -1.46 -4.73 -51.06
C LEU A 278 -0.42 -3.99 -51.94
N GLY A 279 0.71 -4.62 -52.28
CA GLY A 279 1.77 -4.05 -53.10
C GLY A 279 2.77 -3.15 -52.36
N ALA A 280 2.83 -3.21 -51.02
CA ALA A 280 3.75 -2.41 -50.21
C ALA A 280 5.09 -3.14 -49.98
N ALA A 281 6.16 -2.36 -49.73
CA ALA A 281 7.47 -2.91 -49.37
C ALA A 281 7.47 -3.53 -47.96
N ALA A 282 8.34 -4.51 -47.71
CA ALA A 282 8.45 -5.20 -46.41
C ALA A 282 8.71 -4.26 -45.21
N THR A 283 9.31 -3.08 -45.43
CA THR A 283 9.51 -2.05 -44.40
C THR A 283 8.20 -1.48 -43.86
N VAL A 284 7.13 -1.53 -44.66
CA VAL A 284 5.80 -1.03 -44.28
C VAL A 284 5.12 -1.93 -43.25
N CYS A 285 5.46 -3.22 -43.20
CA CYS A 285 4.99 -4.13 -42.15
C CYS A 285 5.33 -3.62 -40.74
N GLY A 286 6.56 -3.10 -40.56
CA GLY A 286 6.97 -2.48 -39.30
C GLY A 286 6.15 -1.24 -38.94
N ILE A 287 5.76 -0.44 -39.94
CA ILE A 287 4.90 0.73 -39.76
C ILE A 287 3.48 0.30 -39.37
N VAL A 288 2.94 -0.75 -40.00
CA VAL A 288 1.61 -1.30 -39.69
C VAL A 288 1.54 -1.82 -38.25
N ILE A 289 2.57 -2.49 -37.76
CA ILE A 289 2.66 -2.95 -36.37
C ILE A 289 2.87 -1.76 -35.41
N GLY A 290 3.76 -0.83 -35.76
CA GLY A 290 4.12 0.33 -34.92
C GLY A 290 3.02 1.39 -34.78
N ALA A 291 2.20 1.61 -35.82
CA ALA A 291 1.16 2.63 -35.83
C ALA A 291 0.17 2.47 -34.67
N MET A 292 -0.19 1.22 -34.34
CA MET A 292 -1.06 0.92 -33.22
C MET A 292 -0.46 1.31 -31.87
N ALA A 293 0.83 1.01 -31.65
CA ALA A 293 1.52 1.35 -30.41
C ALA A 293 1.62 2.86 -30.21
N VAL A 294 1.87 3.61 -31.29
CA VAL A 294 1.89 5.08 -31.27
C VAL A 294 0.53 5.63 -30.87
N ALA A 295 -0.55 5.20 -31.53
CA ALA A 295 -1.91 5.64 -31.22
C ALA A 295 -2.32 5.29 -29.77
N GLN A 296 -1.90 4.12 -29.27
CA GLN A 296 -2.16 3.69 -27.89
C GLN A 296 -1.53 4.63 -26.85
N VAL A 297 -0.32 5.14 -27.08
CA VAL A 297 0.34 6.10 -26.17
C VAL A 297 -0.53 7.35 -26.01
N PHE A 298 -0.99 7.94 -27.12
CA PHE A 298 -1.85 9.12 -27.08
C PHE A 298 -3.21 8.83 -26.44
N SER A 299 -3.82 7.71 -26.81
CA SER A 299 -5.10 7.25 -26.25
C SER A 299 -5.04 7.07 -24.73
N SER A 300 -3.93 6.52 -24.21
CA SER A 300 -3.76 6.28 -22.78
C SER A 300 -3.81 7.56 -21.94
N VAL A 301 -3.28 8.67 -22.45
CA VAL A 301 -3.32 9.98 -21.77
C VAL A 301 -4.74 10.53 -21.76
N TYR A 302 -5.43 10.48 -22.90
CA TYR A 302 -6.79 10.99 -23.04
C TYR A 302 -7.79 10.20 -22.19
N PHE A 303 -7.74 8.87 -22.25
CA PHE A 303 -8.59 8.01 -21.43
C PHE A 303 -8.25 8.08 -19.94
N SER A 304 -6.98 8.31 -19.58
CA SER A 304 -6.61 8.57 -18.18
C SER A 304 -7.26 9.85 -17.66
N ALA A 305 -7.27 10.92 -18.47
CA ALA A 305 -7.93 12.17 -18.10
C ALA A 305 -9.47 12.03 -18.04
N TRP A 306 -10.08 11.36 -19.03
CA TRP A 306 -11.54 11.19 -19.14
C TRP A 306 -12.10 10.24 -18.08
N SER A 307 -11.37 9.18 -17.74
CA SER A 307 -11.76 8.24 -16.68
C SER A 307 -11.83 8.87 -15.29
N ASN A 308 -11.26 10.07 -15.07
CA ASN A 308 -11.44 10.82 -13.82
C ASN A 308 -12.91 11.17 -13.53
N ARG A 309 -13.77 11.26 -14.56
CA ARG A 309 -15.16 11.72 -14.43
C ARG A 309 -16.20 10.62 -14.59
N SER A 310 -15.91 9.58 -15.39
CA SER A 310 -16.80 8.43 -15.63
C SER A 310 -16.00 7.26 -16.22
N TYR A 311 -16.26 6.03 -15.78
CA TYR A 311 -15.60 4.82 -16.32
C TYR A 311 -16.33 4.21 -17.52
N PHE A 312 -17.67 4.31 -17.54
CA PHE A 312 -18.50 3.68 -18.56
C PHE A 312 -18.37 4.36 -19.93
N ARG A 313 -18.41 5.69 -19.97
CA ARG A 313 -18.38 6.45 -21.23
C ARG A 313 -17.07 6.24 -22.02
N PRO A 314 -15.88 6.28 -21.39
CA PRO A 314 -14.63 5.92 -22.07
C PRO A 314 -14.59 4.49 -22.60
N LEU A 315 -15.14 3.52 -21.84
CA LEU A 315 -15.17 2.11 -22.26
C LEU A 315 -16.03 1.90 -23.50
N VAL A 316 -17.26 2.44 -23.52
CA VAL A 316 -18.16 2.35 -24.67
C VAL A 316 -17.54 3.01 -25.91
N PHE A 317 -16.97 4.21 -25.75
CA PHE A 317 -16.26 4.88 -26.84
C PHE A 317 -15.09 4.04 -27.36
N SER A 318 -14.32 3.44 -26.46
CA SER A 318 -13.20 2.55 -26.79
C SER A 318 -13.66 1.34 -27.62
N SER A 319 -14.78 0.72 -27.26
CA SER A 319 -15.34 -0.43 -27.98
C SER A 319 -15.81 -0.07 -29.38
N ILE A 320 -16.52 1.06 -29.54
CA ILE A 320 -16.99 1.55 -30.85
C ILE A 320 -15.78 1.84 -31.77
N VAL A 321 -14.76 2.51 -31.24
CA VAL A 321 -13.55 2.83 -31.99
C VAL A 321 -12.77 1.58 -32.40
N LEU A 322 -12.70 0.57 -31.51
CA LEU A 322 -12.07 -0.71 -31.81
C LEU A 322 -12.84 -1.48 -32.89
N PHE A 323 -14.17 -1.47 -32.84
CA PHE A 323 -15.05 -2.06 -33.86
C PHE A 323 -14.79 -1.43 -35.24
N VAL A 324 -14.82 -0.10 -35.31
CA VAL A 324 -14.52 0.65 -36.55
C VAL A 324 -13.11 0.34 -37.04
N GLY A 325 -12.12 0.30 -36.16
CA GLY A 325 -10.75 -0.05 -36.51
C GLY A 325 -10.61 -1.46 -37.12
N ASN A 326 -11.26 -2.46 -36.53
CA ASN A 326 -11.26 -3.83 -37.04
C ASN A 326 -12.01 -3.97 -38.37
N ALA A 327 -13.13 -3.28 -38.54
CA ALA A 327 -13.86 -3.23 -39.81
C ALA A 327 -13.01 -2.58 -40.92
N MET A 328 -12.34 -1.47 -40.63
CA MET A 328 -11.43 -0.82 -41.57
C MET A 328 -10.24 -1.70 -41.93
N TYR A 329 -9.69 -2.41 -40.94
CA TYR A 329 -8.59 -3.36 -41.13
C TYR A 329 -9.00 -4.50 -42.07
N ALA A 330 -10.21 -5.05 -41.92
CA ALA A 330 -10.72 -6.12 -42.77
C ALA A 330 -11.04 -5.64 -44.20
N LEU A 331 -11.67 -4.47 -44.34
CA LEU A 331 -12.04 -3.89 -45.64
C LEU A 331 -10.82 -3.41 -46.45
N ALA A 332 -9.67 -3.18 -45.81
CA ALA A 332 -8.47 -2.72 -46.48
C ALA A 332 -8.01 -3.69 -47.60
N TYR A 333 -8.25 -5.00 -47.43
CA TYR A 333 -7.95 -6.00 -48.46
C TYR A 333 -8.85 -5.88 -49.68
N ASP A 334 -10.17 -5.78 -49.46
CA ASP A 334 -11.15 -5.73 -50.54
C ASP A 334 -11.07 -4.40 -51.32
N LEU A 335 -10.66 -3.32 -50.66
CA LEU A 335 -10.42 -2.00 -51.27
C LEU A 335 -8.99 -1.82 -51.80
N ASN A 336 -8.11 -2.80 -51.62
CA ASN A 336 -6.70 -2.78 -52.00
C ASN A 336 -5.97 -1.48 -51.60
N SER A 337 -6.20 -1.00 -50.36
CA SER A 337 -5.73 0.31 -49.90
C SER A 337 -4.85 0.22 -48.65
N LEU A 338 -3.58 0.61 -48.80
CA LEU A 338 -2.62 0.68 -47.71
C LEU A 338 -2.97 1.77 -46.68
N THR A 339 -3.57 2.88 -47.11
CA THR A 339 -3.98 3.95 -46.19
C THR A 339 -5.13 3.49 -45.30
N MET A 340 -6.08 2.73 -45.86
CA MET A 340 -7.19 2.13 -45.10
C MET A 340 -6.67 1.15 -44.04
N LEU A 341 -5.65 0.36 -44.38
CA LEU A 341 -4.96 -0.54 -43.45
C LEU A 341 -4.34 0.22 -42.27
N LEU A 342 -3.59 1.29 -42.56
CA LEU A 342 -2.92 2.10 -41.55
C LEU A 342 -3.91 2.87 -40.66
N LEU A 343 -4.98 3.43 -41.24
CA LEU A 343 -6.04 4.06 -40.45
C LEU A 343 -6.73 3.05 -39.54
N GLY A 344 -7.06 1.85 -40.04
CA GLY A 344 -7.61 0.77 -39.21
C GLY A 344 -6.73 0.48 -37.98
N ARG A 345 -5.41 0.43 -38.16
CA ARG A 345 -4.45 0.24 -37.05
C ARG A 345 -4.43 1.39 -36.05
N LEU A 346 -4.51 2.63 -36.52
CA LEU A 346 -4.58 3.80 -35.65
C LEU A 346 -5.87 3.78 -34.82
N PHE A 347 -7.01 3.48 -35.43
CA PHE A 347 -8.29 3.34 -34.73
C PHE A 347 -8.27 2.20 -33.71
N CYS A 348 -7.71 1.03 -34.04
CA CYS A 348 -7.53 -0.05 -33.06
C CYS A 348 -6.67 0.39 -31.85
N GLY A 349 -5.63 1.20 -32.08
CA GLY A 349 -4.81 1.77 -30.99
C GLY A 349 -5.54 2.84 -30.18
N PHE A 350 -6.39 3.66 -30.81
CA PHE A 350 -7.25 4.61 -30.11
C PHE A 350 -8.31 3.93 -29.27
N GLY A 351 -8.77 2.74 -29.64
CA GLY A 351 -9.68 1.89 -28.87
C GLY A 351 -9.04 1.17 -27.69
N SER A 352 -7.90 1.64 -27.16
CA SER A 352 -7.21 1.01 -26.03
C SER A 352 -7.75 1.46 -24.66
N ALA A 353 -8.61 0.65 -24.05
CA ALA A 353 -9.10 0.89 -22.69
C ALA A 353 -8.13 0.48 -21.55
N ARG A 354 -6.87 0.09 -21.84
CA ARG A 354 -5.95 -0.44 -20.80
C ARG A 354 -5.71 0.51 -19.63
N ALA A 355 -5.62 1.81 -19.90
CA ALA A 355 -5.44 2.80 -18.84
C ALA A 355 -6.64 2.83 -17.89
N VAL A 356 -7.86 2.71 -18.44
CA VAL A 356 -9.11 2.65 -17.70
C VAL A 356 -9.22 1.35 -16.91
N ASN A 357 -8.88 0.21 -17.51
CA ASN A 357 -8.89 -1.11 -16.89
C ASN A 357 -7.94 -1.19 -15.67
N ARG A 358 -6.74 -0.64 -15.81
CA ARG A 358 -5.74 -0.59 -14.72
C ARG A 358 -6.17 0.35 -13.60
N ARG A 359 -6.80 1.48 -13.96
CA ARG A 359 -7.36 2.42 -13.00
C ARG A 359 -8.56 1.83 -12.25
N TYR A 360 -9.43 1.09 -12.93
CA TYR A 360 -10.53 0.36 -12.31
C TYR A 360 -10.01 -0.61 -11.23
N ILE A 361 -8.90 -1.32 -11.48
CA ILE A 361 -8.26 -2.17 -10.47
C ILE A 361 -7.69 -1.35 -9.31
N SER A 362 -7.18 -0.15 -9.57
CA SER A 362 -6.68 0.73 -8.52
C SER A 362 -7.79 1.25 -7.60
N ASP A 363 -8.93 1.62 -8.20
CA ASP A 363 -9.98 2.41 -7.54
C ASP A 363 -11.12 1.53 -7.00
N CYS A 364 -11.43 0.39 -7.63
CA CYS A 364 -12.57 -0.46 -7.27
C CYS A 364 -12.20 -1.77 -6.56
N VAL A 365 -10.91 -2.15 -6.51
CA VAL A 365 -10.47 -3.41 -5.90
C VAL A 365 -9.89 -3.15 -4.51
N PRO A 366 -10.38 -3.85 -3.46
CA PRO A 366 -9.87 -3.70 -2.10
C PRO A 366 -8.36 -3.90 -2.00
N LEU A 367 -7.69 -3.09 -1.18
CA LEU A 367 -6.23 -3.09 -0.99
C LEU A 367 -5.64 -4.48 -0.70
N LYS A 368 -6.39 -5.36 -0.02
CA LYS A 368 -5.97 -6.73 0.33
C LYS A 368 -5.76 -7.62 -0.91
N ILE A 369 -6.61 -7.48 -1.93
CA ILE A 369 -6.58 -8.30 -3.16
C ILE A 369 -6.06 -7.52 -4.38
N ARG A 370 -5.79 -6.21 -4.24
CA ARG A 370 -5.33 -5.34 -5.33
C ARG A 370 -4.04 -5.82 -5.99
N MET A 371 -3.08 -6.34 -5.22
CA MET A 371 -1.87 -6.95 -5.79
C MET A 371 -2.20 -8.19 -6.63
N GLN A 372 -3.08 -9.05 -6.14
CA GLN A 372 -3.50 -10.26 -6.86
C GLN A 372 -4.29 -9.91 -8.14
N ALA A 373 -5.18 -8.93 -8.08
CA ALA A 373 -5.92 -8.44 -9.25
C ALA A 373 -4.99 -7.78 -10.29
N SER A 374 -3.99 -7.01 -9.84
CA SER A 374 -2.97 -6.42 -10.72
C SER A 374 -2.09 -7.50 -11.37
N ALA A 375 -1.72 -8.54 -10.60
CA ALA A 375 -1.02 -9.70 -11.13
C ALA A 375 -1.88 -10.43 -12.16
N GLY A 376 -3.16 -10.66 -11.87
CA GLY A 376 -4.13 -11.26 -12.79
C GLY A 376 -4.29 -10.47 -14.09
N PHE A 377 -4.32 -9.14 -14.03
CA PHE A 377 -4.34 -8.27 -15.21
C PHE A 377 -3.09 -8.41 -16.08
N VAL A 378 -1.90 -8.48 -15.46
CA VAL A 378 -0.64 -8.70 -16.17
C VAL A 378 -0.61 -10.10 -16.79
N SER A 379 -1.04 -11.12 -16.05
CA SER A 379 -1.13 -12.51 -16.54
C SER A 379 -2.12 -12.64 -17.70
N ALA A 380 -3.33 -12.08 -17.58
CA ALA A 380 -4.31 -12.05 -18.66
C ALA A 380 -3.79 -11.31 -19.89
N SER A 381 -3.06 -10.20 -19.71
CA SER A 381 -2.40 -9.52 -20.82
C SER A 381 -1.36 -10.40 -21.50
N ALA A 382 -0.48 -11.06 -20.73
CA ALA A 382 0.55 -11.94 -21.24
C ALA A 382 -0.02 -13.15 -21.98
N LEU A 383 -1.09 -13.75 -21.45
CA LEU A 383 -1.83 -14.81 -22.11
C LEU A 383 -2.42 -14.34 -23.44
N GLY A 384 -3.02 -13.14 -23.50
CA GLY A 384 -3.56 -12.60 -24.75
C GLY A 384 -2.47 -12.35 -25.80
N MET A 385 -1.30 -11.86 -25.39
CA MET A 385 -0.15 -11.67 -26.28
C MET A 385 0.37 -12.99 -26.87
N ALA A 386 0.31 -14.09 -26.11
CA ALA A 386 0.69 -15.42 -26.58
C ALA A 386 -0.40 -16.08 -27.43
N CYS A 387 -1.67 -15.95 -27.03
CA CYS A 387 -2.81 -16.52 -27.73
C CYS A 387 -3.07 -15.85 -29.10
N GLY A 388 -2.76 -14.56 -29.25
CA GLY A 388 -2.94 -13.84 -30.52
C GLY A 388 -2.28 -14.54 -31.72
N PRO A 389 -0.94 -14.69 -31.75
CA PRO A 389 -0.26 -15.34 -32.87
C PRO A 389 -0.63 -16.83 -33.02
N ALA A 390 -0.92 -17.52 -31.91
CA ALA A 390 -1.36 -18.91 -31.94
C ALA A 390 -2.71 -19.07 -32.66
N LEU A 391 -3.68 -18.18 -32.38
CA LEU A 391 -4.96 -18.15 -33.08
C LEU A 391 -4.80 -17.81 -34.56
N ALA A 392 -3.90 -16.89 -34.90
CA ALA A 392 -3.60 -16.54 -36.29
C ALA A 392 -3.06 -17.74 -37.10
N GLY A 393 -2.26 -18.61 -36.46
CA GLY A 393 -1.75 -19.83 -37.08
C GLY A 393 -2.82 -20.90 -37.30
N ILE A 394 -3.83 -20.97 -36.43
CA ILE A 394 -4.94 -21.95 -36.51
C ILE A 394 -6.03 -21.48 -37.47
N LEU A 395 -6.31 -20.18 -37.55
CA LEU A 395 -7.36 -19.59 -38.38
C LEU A 395 -6.99 -19.45 -39.88
N GLN A 396 -6.16 -20.33 -40.43
CA GLN A 396 -5.81 -20.33 -41.86
C GLN A 396 -6.90 -20.95 -42.75
N ILE A 397 -8.15 -20.47 -42.64
CA ILE A 397 -9.28 -20.95 -43.44
C ILE A 397 -9.61 -19.90 -44.50
N ASN A 398 -9.75 -20.34 -45.75
CA ASN A 398 -10.07 -19.47 -46.88
C ASN A 398 -11.49 -19.76 -47.40
N PHE A 399 -12.40 -18.81 -47.22
CA PHE A 399 -13.73 -18.86 -47.83
C PHE A 399 -14.23 -17.45 -48.20
N LYS A 400 -15.15 -17.36 -49.16
CA LYS A 400 -15.66 -16.09 -49.67
C LYS A 400 -17.17 -16.06 -49.51
N ILE A 401 -17.68 -15.09 -48.75
CA ILE A 401 -19.12 -14.84 -48.62
C ILE A 401 -19.42 -13.51 -49.33
N TYR A 402 -20.20 -13.57 -50.41
CA TYR A 402 -20.49 -12.43 -51.30
C TYR A 402 -19.23 -11.69 -51.80
N LYS A 403 -19.09 -10.39 -51.49
CA LYS A 403 -17.97 -9.51 -51.87
C LYS A 403 -16.86 -9.45 -50.81
N LEU A 404 -17.05 -10.07 -49.64
CA LEU A 404 -16.10 -10.04 -48.53
C LEU A 404 -15.24 -11.30 -48.53
N THR A 405 -13.94 -11.12 -48.48
CA THR A 405 -12.99 -12.24 -48.43
C THR A 405 -12.62 -12.58 -46.99
N PHE A 406 -12.88 -13.83 -46.58
CA PHE A 406 -12.43 -14.38 -45.29
C PHE A 406 -11.20 -15.24 -45.55
N ASN A 407 -10.04 -14.69 -45.26
CA ASN A 407 -8.73 -15.32 -45.41
C ASN A 407 -7.95 -15.11 -44.10
N ALA A 408 -6.88 -15.86 -43.84
CA ALA A 408 -5.98 -15.71 -42.69
C ALA A 408 -5.55 -14.25 -42.42
N MET A 409 -5.62 -13.39 -43.44
CA MET A 409 -5.22 -11.98 -43.46
C MET A 409 -6.31 -11.01 -42.97
N THR A 410 -7.57 -11.32 -43.27
CA THR A 410 -8.76 -10.50 -42.94
C THR A 410 -9.53 -11.06 -41.75
N LEU A 411 -9.36 -12.37 -41.46
CA LEU A 411 -9.93 -13.08 -40.32
C LEU A 411 -9.56 -12.50 -38.96
N PRO A 412 -8.46 -11.78 -38.74
CA PRO A 412 -8.27 -11.07 -37.47
C PRO A 412 -9.33 -9.97 -37.21
N GLY A 413 -9.94 -9.41 -38.26
CA GLY A 413 -10.91 -8.31 -38.14
C GLY A 413 -12.37 -8.77 -37.94
N TRP A 414 -12.75 -9.97 -38.39
CA TRP A 414 -14.17 -10.41 -38.45
C TRP A 414 -14.72 -11.14 -37.20
N PRO A 415 -14.06 -12.16 -36.60
CA PRO A 415 -14.52 -12.84 -35.38
C PRO A 415 -14.47 -11.93 -34.14
N LEU A 416 -13.58 -10.94 -34.17
CA LEU A 416 -13.50 -9.88 -33.17
C LEU A 416 -14.61 -8.83 -33.32
N LEU A 417 -15.37 -8.88 -34.42
CA LEU A 417 -16.60 -8.12 -34.64
C LEU A 417 -17.79 -8.80 -33.91
N ILE A 418 -17.92 -10.13 -34.08
CA ILE A 418 -19.05 -10.94 -33.57
C ILE A 418 -19.02 -11.06 -32.04
N THR A 419 -17.84 -11.14 -31.44
CA THR A 419 -17.68 -11.18 -29.97
C THR A 419 -18.06 -9.86 -29.27
N SER A 420 -18.29 -8.78 -30.03
CA SER A 420 -18.80 -7.50 -29.51
C SER A 420 -20.33 -7.36 -29.59
N GLU A 421 -21.01 -8.20 -30.37
CA GLU A 421 -22.48 -8.17 -30.57
C GLU A 421 -23.26 -9.02 -29.55
N GLU A 422 -22.67 -10.06 -28.95
CA GLU A 422 -23.34 -10.95 -27.98
C GLU A 422 -23.72 -10.30 -26.63
N GLN A 423 -23.62 -8.98 -26.48
CA GLN A 423 -24.01 -8.25 -25.27
C GLN A 423 -25.30 -7.43 -25.43
N GLN A 424 -26.07 -7.58 -26.52
CA GLN A 424 -27.08 -6.57 -26.88
C GLN A 424 -28.49 -7.02 -27.31
N GLU A 425 -28.90 -8.28 -27.17
CA GLU A 425 -30.29 -8.69 -27.49
C GLU A 425 -31.06 -9.13 -26.24
N ASP A 426 -31.98 -8.26 -25.78
CA ASP A 426 -33.36 -8.56 -25.35
C ASP A 426 -33.96 -7.28 -24.71
N ASP A 427 -34.91 -6.61 -25.38
CA ASP A 427 -36.02 -5.86 -24.76
C ASP A 427 -36.92 -5.18 -25.83
N GLU A 428 -38.19 -5.60 -25.92
CA GLU A 428 -39.30 -4.83 -26.50
C GLU A 428 -40.49 -4.77 -25.51
N ASP A 429 -41.13 -3.59 -25.48
CA ASP A 429 -42.46 -3.21 -24.98
C ASP A 429 -42.69 -2.84 -23.49
N ALA A 430 -42.97 -1.55 -23.22
CA ALA A 430 -44.29 -1.01 -22.80
C ALA A 430 -44.24 0.40 -22.15
N GLU A 431 -45.27 1.21 -22.42
CA GLU A 431 -45.43 2.66 -22.19
C GLU A 431 -45.84 3.12 -20.76
N ALA A 432 -45.45 4.38 -20.46
CA ALA A 432 -46.10 5.52 -19.77
C ALA A 432 -46.74 5.39 -18.35
N ASP A 433 -46.29 6.23 -17.40
CA ASP A 433 -46.98 7.48 -16.97
C ASP A 433 -46.22 8.21 -15.81
N GLY A 434 -45.99 9.52 -15.96
CA GLY A 434 -46.20 10.53 -14.91
C GLY A 434 -45.19 10.81 -13.77
N SER A 435 -44.52 11.97 -13.90
CA SER A 435 -44.07 12.93 -12.85
C SER A 435 -42.62 12.93 -12.32
N GLU A 436 -42.08 14.15 -12.25
CA GLU A 436 -40.67 14.54 -12.09
C GLU A 436 -40.14 14.47 -10.65
N GLU A 437 -38.86 14.08 -10.48
CA GLU A 437 -37.93 14.72 -9.54
C GLU A 437 -36.46 14.35 -9.86
N VAL A 438 -35.58 15.36 -9.91
CA VAL A 438 -34.16 15.24 -10.31
C VAL A 438 -33.26 15.05 -9.09
N SER A 439 -32.56 13.91 -8.96
CA SER A 439 -31.37 13.83 -8.08
C SER A 439 -30.37 12.69 -8.39
N GLN A 440 -29.08 13.07 -8.50
CA GLN A 440 -27.85 12.37 -8.07
C GLN A 440 -27.58 10.87 -8.30
N GLU A 441 -28.16 10.18 -9.29
CA GLU A 441 -27.93 8.73 -9.47
C GLU A 441 -26.71 8.34 -10.36
N SER A 442 -26.03 9.30 -11.01
CA SER A 442 -25.04 9.04 -12.07
C SER A 442 -23.66 8.49 -11.64
N ARG A 443 -23.52 7.95 -10.42
CA ARG A 443 -22.21 7.56 -9.83
C ARG A 443 -22.14 6.14 -9.25
N ARG A 444 -23.20 5.33 -9.35
CA ARG A 444 -23.15 3.93 -8.90
C ARG A 444 -22.90 2.97 -10.08
N PRO A 445 -22.01 1.97 -9.95
CA PRO A 445 -21.87 0.92 -10.96
C PRO A 445 -23.09 0.00 -10.90
N ALA A 446 -23.63 -0.35 -12.08
CA ALA A 446 -24.81 -1.21 -12.19
C ALA A 446 -24.53 -2.60 -11.58
N THR A 447 -25.43 -3.04 -10.70
CA THR A 447 -25.28 -4.26 -9.90
C THR A 447 -25.97 -5.50 -10.50
N SER A 448 -26.56 -5.36 -11.68
CA SER A 448 -27.36 -6.36 -12.41
C SER A 448 -27.70 -5.78 -13.80
N ILE A 449 -27.95 -6.62 -14.80
CA ILE A 449 -28.48 -6.19 -16.12
C ILE A 449 -29.78 -5.39 -15.93
N ALA A 450 -30.67 -5.83 -15.03
CA ALA A 450 -31.89 -5.11 -14.67
C ALA A 450 -31.65 -3.76 -13.94
N SER A 451 -30.53 -3.63 -13.21
CA SER A 451 -30.17 -2.35 -12.57
C SER A 451 -29.46 -1.38 -13.53
N ALA A 452 -28.78 -1.92 -14.56
CA ALA A 452 -28.23 -1.12 -15.64
C ALA A 452 -29.38 -0.54 -16.48
N TYR A 453 -30.43 -1.34 -16.72
CA TYR A 453 -31.63 -0.91 -17.43
C TYR A 453 -32.38 0.24 -16.73
N ARG A 454 -32.54 0.17 -15.40
CA ARG A 454 -33.11 1.26 -14.59
C ARG A 454 -32.30 2.57 -14.58
N LEU A 455 -30.99 2.49 -14.87
CA LEU A 455 -30.09 3.64 -14.97
C LEU A 455 -29.94 4.18 -16.41
N LEU A 456 -30.49 3.46 -17.40
CA LEU A 456 -30.34 3.73 -18.84
C LEU A 456 -31.57 4.38 -19.49
N THR A 457 -32.70 4.48 -18.79
CA THR A 457 -33.88 5.24 -19.23
C THR A 457 -33.91 6.60 -18.52
N PRO A 458 -33.69 7.74 -19.20
CA PRO A 458 -34.20 8.99 -18.66
C PRO A 458 -35.72 8.89 -18.73
N SER A 459 -36.40 9.11 -17.61
CA SER A 459 -37.84 9.43 -17.65
C SER A 459 -37.99 10.70 -18.49
N VAL A 460 -38.37 10.56 -19.75
CA VAL A 460 -38.92 11.66 -20.54
C VAL A 460 -40.13 11.10 -21.29
N LYS A 461 -41.30 11.49 -20.75
CA LYS A 461 -42.67 11.13 -21.10
C LYS A 461 -43.15 9.78 -20.60
#